data_AF-A0A961HZV1-F1
#
_entry.id   AF-A0A961HZV1-F1
#
_cell.length_a   1.000
_cell.length_b   1.000
_cell.length_c   1.000
_cell.angle_alpha   90.00
_cell.angle_beta   90.00
_cell.angle_gamma   90.00
#
_symmetry.space_group_name_H-M   'P 1'
#
loop_
_entity.id
_entity.type
_entity.pdbx_description
1 polymer ?
#
loop_
_entity_poly.entity_id
_entity_poly.type
_entity_poly.pdbx_seq_one_letter_code
_entity_poly.pdbx_strand_id
1 'polypeptide(L)'
;MIEVTPGRAEASIDVRMTGKLTAKDYEDVLAPALQAALETHDRVKVLVQIGPGFDGFEAGALWSDAKLGLSHWRGFDRVAVVTDVDWIEHTMKIFGFAMPCPVRVFDLDEVDEARRWLGESLGSIHLAEAGGDVLQVQMIGKLDSAAYARAEERLDAFIRDHDSLKLLLDLREFDGWQGLSALGDHFSLVREHYRIPSKVAVVGDAAWQKLAERILSRFVKAETRYFDEDDFADATAWIT
;
A
#
# COMPACT_ATOMS: atom_id res chain seq x y z
N MET A 1 12.76 -25.68 -8.46
CA MET A 1 12.54 -24.86 -9.65
C MET A 1 11.55 -23.75 -9.36
N ILE A 2 11.95 -22.52 -9.68
CA ILE A 2 11.06 -21.35 -9.71
C ILE A 2 10.71 -21.04 -11.17
N GLU A 3 9.43 -20.81 -11.42
CA GLU A 3 8.94 -20.22 -12.67
C GLU A 3 8.29 -18.87 -12.36
N VAL A 4 8.61 -17.85 -13.14
CA VAL A 4 7.99 -16.52 -13.00
C VAL A 4 7.30 -16.15 -14.30
N THR A 5 6.07 -15.66 -14.18
CA THR A 5 5.27 -15.16 -15.30
C THR A 5 4.69 -13.79 -14.95
N PRO A 6 4.40 -12.92 -15.94
CA PRO A 6 3.66 -11.69 -15.68
C PRO A 6 2.32 -11.99 -15.04
N GLY A 7 2.01 -11.30 -13.94
CA GLY A 7 0.75 -11.45 -13.23
C GLY A 7 -0.39 -10.74 -13.96
N ARG A 8 -1.63 -11.09 -13.57
CA ARG A 8 -2.85 -10.53 -14.20
C ARG A 8 -3.21 -9.14 -13.67
N ALA A 9 -2.75 -8.78 -12.48
CA ALA A 9 -2.95 -7.46 -11.91
C ALA A 9 -1.85 -6.50 -12.39
N GLU A 10 -2.11 -5.20 -12.33
CA GLU A 10 -1.09 -4.17 -12.56
C GLU A 10 0.10 -4.36 -11.61
N ALA A 11 1.32 -4.17 -12.13
CA ALA A 11 2.57 -4.31 -11.37
C ALA A 11 2.68 -5.63 -10.60
N SER A 12 2.17 -6.73 -11.19
CA SER A 12 2.17 -8.05 -10.54
C SER A 12 2.96 -9.11 -11.29
N ILE A 13 3.51 -10.06 -10.54
CA ILE A 13 4.13 -11.29 -11.06
C ILE A 13 3.53 -12.52 -10.38
N ASP A 14 3.42 -13.60 -11.15
CA ASP A 14 3.00 -14.92 -10.69
C ASP A 14 4.22 -15.83 -10.64
N VAL A 15 4.55 -16.31 -9.44
CA VAL A 15 5.68 -17.17 -9.12
C VAL A 15 5.15 -18.56 -8.78
N ARG A 16 5.59 -19.59 -9.51
CA ARG A 16 5.30 -20.99 -9.20
C ARG A 16 6.55 -21.69 -8.69
N MET A 17 6.40 -22.42 -7.60
CA MET A 17 7.48 -23.13 -6.93
C MET A 17 7.21 -24.64 -6.95
N THR A 18 8.13 -25.40 -7.55
CA THR A 18 8.05 -26.86 -7.64
C THR A 18 9.42 -27.50 -7.42
N GLY A 19 9.42 -28.79 -7.09
CA GLY A 19 10.57 -29.58 -6.71
C GLY A 19 11.24 -29.06 -5.44
N LYS A 20 12.51 -29.42 -5.28
CA LYS A 20 13.38 -28.87 -4.24
C LYS A 20 13.95 -27.52 -4.70
N LEU A 21 13.70 -26.45 -3.96
CA LEU A 21 14.22 -25.12 -4.29
C LEU A 21 15.62 -24.90 -3.73
N THR A 22 16.46 -24.27 -4.54
CA THR A 22 17.88 -23.97 -4.25
C THR A 22 18.11 -22.47 -4.19
N ALA A 23 19.26 -22.02 -3.67
CA ALA A 23 19.63 -20.60 -3.69
C ALA A 23 19.67 -20.04 -5.14
N LYS A 24 20.11 -20.86 -6.10
CA LYS A 24 20.16 -20.47 -7.52
C LYS A 24 18.80 -20.18 -8.13
N ASP A 25 17.77 -20.94 -7.76
CA ASP A 25 16.40 -20.65 -8.22
C ASP A 25 15.98 -19.22 -7.83
N TYR A 26 16.44 -18.73 -6.68
CA TYR A 26 16.16 -17.38 -6.21
C TYR A 26 17.05 -16.34 -6.89
N GLU A 27 18.36 -16.57 -6.92
CA GLU A 27 19.36 -15.65 -7.47
C GLU A 27 19.21 -15.48 -9.00
N ASP A 28 18.93 -16.57 -9.71
CA ASP A 28 18.94 -16.59 -11.18
C ASP A 28 17.55 -16.35 -11.79
N VAL A 29 16.47 -16.58 -11.02
CA VAL A 29 15.10 -16.47 -11.55
C VAL A 29 14.26 -15.44 -10.80
N LEU A 30 14.07 -15.61 -9.49
CA LEU A 30 13.14 -14.74 -8.74
C LEU A 30 13.68 -13.30 -8.60
N ALA A 31 14.92 -13.14 -8.17
CA ALA A 31 15.51 -11.82 -7.94
C ALA A 31 15.59 -10.97 -9.22
N PRO A 32 16.02 -11.50 -10.38
CA PRO A 32 16.02 -10.74 -11.63
C PRO A 32 14.60 -10.37 -12.09
N ALA A 33 13.62 -11.27 -11.93
CA ALA A 33 12.24 -10.96 -12.31
C ALA A 33 11.62 -9.86 -11.43
N LEU A 34 11.92 -9.89 -10.13
CA LEU A 34 11.54 -8.82 -9.19
C LEU A 34 12.20 -7.49 -9.55
N GLN A 35 13.50 -7.50 -9.89
CA GLN A 35 14.22 -6.31 -10.33
C GLN A 35 13.60 -5.72 -11.61
N ALA A 36 13.32 -6.56 -12.62
CA ALA A 36 12.72 -6.12 -13.87
C ALA A 36 11.33 -5.50 -13.66
N ALA A 37 10.50 -6.09 -12.78
CA ALA A 37 9.20 -5.52 -12.44
C ALA A 37 9.31 -4.14 -11.76
N LEU A 38 10.39 -3.91 -11.00
CA LEU A 38 10.64 -2.64 -10.33
C LEU A 38 11.29 -1.57 -11.21
N GLU A 39 11.87 -1.93 -12.35
CA GLU A 39 12.34 -0.93 -13.32
C GLU A 39 11.16 -0.14 -13.91
N THR A 40 9.97 -0.74 -13.94
CA THR A 40 8.75 -0.13 -14.48
C THR A 40 7.76 0.34 -13.42
N HIS A 41 7.89 -0.14 -12.18
CA HIS A 41 6.93 0.13 -11.11
C HIS A 41 7.65 0.38 -9.77
N ASP A 42 7.18 1.33 -8.96
CA ASP A 42 7.79 1.60 -7.65
C ASP A 42 7.64 0.43 -6.66
N ARG A 43 6.61 -0.39 -6.84
CA ARG A 43 6.32 -1.57 -6.02
C ARG A 43 5.76 -2.71 -6.86
N VAL A 44 5.99 -3.94 -6.40
CA VAL A 44 5.54 -5.17 -7.06
C VAL A 44 4.60 -5.99 -6.17
N LYS A 45 3.54 -6.51 -6.79
CA LYS A 45 2.60 -7.47 -6.21
C LYS A 45 3.02 -8.88 -6.61
N VAL A 46 3.03 -9.83 -5.68
CA VAL A 46 3.54 -11.17 -5.96
C VAL A 46 2.51 -12.22 -5.58
N LEU A 47 2.12 -13.06 -6.53
CA LEU A 47 1.42 -14.30 -6.27
C LEU A 47 2.45 -15.43 -6.19
N VAL A 48 2.51 -16.15 -5.07
CA VAL A 48 3.39 -17.32 -4.91
C VAL A 48 2.53 -18.57 -4.81
N GLN A 49 2.61 -19.44 -5.81
CA GLN A 49 1.93 -20.74 -5.85
C GLN A 49 2.91 -21.84 -5.42
N ILE A 50 2.61 -22.53 -4.32
CA ILE A 50 3.39 -23.64 -3.79
C ILE A 50 2.45 -24.81 -3.56
N GLY A 51 2.52 -25.84 -4.39
CA GLY A 51 1.53 -26.94 -4.38
C GLY A 51 2.14 -28.30 -4.73
N PRO A 52 1.35 -29.21 -5.32
CA PRO A 52 1.77 -30.56 -5.66
C PRO A 52 3.07 -30.56 -6.46
N GLY A 53 4.06 -31.28 -5.94
CA GLY A 53 5.40 -31.38 -6.53
C GLY A 53 6.43 -30.47 -5.90
N PHE A 54 6.11 -29.64 -4.91
CA PHE A 54 7.11 -28.96 -4.09
C PHE A 54 7.70 -29.91 -3.03
N ASP A 55 9.03 -30.02 -2.99
CA ASP A 55 9.77 -30.96 -2.13
C ASP A 55 10.49 -30.27 -0.96
N GLY A 56 10.26 -28.96 -0.78
CA GLY A 56 10.92 -28.15 0.25
C GLY A 56 12.12 -27.37 -0.26
N PHE A 57 12.90 -26.85 0.68
CA PHE A 57 14.10 -26.07 0.42
C PHE A 57 15.37 -26.91 0.59
N GLU A 58 16.40 -26.61 -0.17
CA GLU A 58 17.75 -27.13 0.08
C GLU A 58 18.28 -26.61 1.41
N ALA A 59 18.87 -27.52 2.21
CA ALA A 59 19.40 -27.18 3.52
C ALA A 59 20.72 -26.39 3.37
N GLY A 60 20.75 -25.14 3.84
CA GLY A 60 21.98 -24.35 3.88
C GLY A 60 21.79 -22.95 4.48
N ALA A 61 22.90 -22.33 4.91
CA ALA A 61 22.91 -20.94 5.37
C ALA A 61 22.64 -19.94 4.22
N LEU A 62 23.09 -20.27 3.00
CA LEU A 62 22.82 -19.48 1.79
C LEU A 62 21.32 -19.33 1.50
N TRP A 63 20.52 -20.35 1.84
CA TRP A 63 19.06 -20.28 1.74
C TRP A 63 18.46 -19.23 2.68
N SER A 64 18.93 -19.20 3.94
CA SER A 64 18.53 -18.20 4.92
C SER A 64 18.93 -16.80 4.46
N ASP A 65 20.14 -16.62 3.91
CA ASP A 65 20.62 -15.31 3.47
C ASP A 65 19.84 -14.78 2.26
N ALA A 66 19.56 -15.62 1.25
CA ALA A 66 18.74 -15.25 0.10
C ALA A 66 17.31 -14.85 0.53
N LYS A 67 16.70 -15.64 1.42
CA LYS A 67 15.38 -15.34 1.98
C LYS A 67 15.39 -14.07 2.83
N LEU A 68 16.39 -13.89 3.69
CA LEU A 68 16.54 -12.68 4.51
C LEU A 68 16.72 -11.44 3.64
N GLY A 69 17.50 -11.52 2.55
CA GLY A 69 17.68 -10.43 1.60
C GLY A 69 16.36 -9.98 0.97
N LEU A 70 15.50 -10.93 0.58
CA LEU A 70 14.16 -10.64 0.09
C LEU A 70 13.21 -10.17 1.19
N SER A 71 13.24 -10.77 2.38
CA SER A 71 12.35 -10.38 3.48
C SER A 71 12.60 -8.95 4.00
N HIS A 72 13.83 -8.44 3.90
CA HIS A 72 14.15 -7.04 4.23
C HIS A 72 13.87 -6.06 3.07
N TRP A 73 13.41 -6.57 1.93
CA TRP A 73 13.24 -5.78 0.73
C TRP A 73 11.96 -4.95 0.78
N ARG A 74 12.08 -3.65 0.48
CA ARG A 74 10.99 -2.66 0.59
C ARG A 74 10.16 -2.49 -0.68
N GLY A 75 10.47 -3.24 -1.74
CA GLY A 75 9.79 -3.13 -3.04
C GLY A 75 8.46 -3.88 -3.15
N PHE A 76 8.03 -4.62 -2.11
CA PHE A 76 6.77 -5.36 -2.15
C PHE A 76 5.57 -4.48 -1.81
N ASP A 77 4.55 -4.52 -2.67
CA ASP A 77 3.23 -3.96 -2.38
C ASP A 77 2.37 -4.96 -1.58
N ARG A 78 2.26 -6.20 -2.08
CA ARG A 78 1.45 -7.29 -1.52
C ARG A 78 1.98 -8.64 -1.94
N VAL A 79 1.81 -9.64 -1.07
CA VAL A 79 2.14 -11.04 -1.38
C VAL A 79 0.94 -11.93 -1.10
N ALA A 80 0.45 -12.61 -2.13
CA ALA A 80 -0.54 -13.67 -1.99
C ALA A 80 0.17 -15.01 -2.07
N VAL A 81 -0.03 -15.88 -1.09
CA VAL A 81 0.53 -17.24 -1.08
C VAL A 81 -0.61 -18.23 -1.29
N VAL A 82 -0.52 -19.05 -2.32
CA VAL A 82 -1.49 -20.10 -2.63
C VAL A 82 -0.83 -21.44 -2.37
N THR A 83 -1.28 -22.17 -1.36
CA THR A 83 -0.61 -23.43 -0.95
C THR A 83 -1.52 -24.41 -0.23
N ASP A 84 -1.28 -25.70 -0.43
CA ASP A 84 -1.82 -26.82 0.37
C ASP A 84 -0.77 -27.41 1.34
N VAL A 85 0.39 -26.76 1.46
CA VAL A 85 1.49 -27.24 2.30
C VAL A 85 1.33 -26.68 3.71
N ASP A 86 0.82 -27.52 4.63
CA ASP A 86 0.44 -27.15 6.00
C ASP A 86 1.47 -26.24 6.71
N TRP A 87 2.76 -26.61 6.69
CA TRP A 87 3.76 -25.84 7.43
C TRP A 87 4.04 -24.47 6.80
N ILE A 88 3.87 -24.30 5.48
CA ILE A 88 3.98 -23.00 4.81
C ILE A 88 2.81 -22.13 5.22
N GLU A 89 1.60 -22.67 5.13
CA GLU A 89 0.37 -22.00 5.52
C GLU A 89 0.46 -21.49 6.97
N HIS A 90 0.82 -22.38 7.91
CA HIS A 90 0.99 -22.03 9.31
C HIS A 90 2.08 -20.99 9.53
N THR A 91 3.23 -21.11 8.85
CA THR A 91 4.32 -20.14 8.96
C THR A 91 3.87 -18.76 8.48
N MET A 92 3.15 -18.67 7.36
CA MET A 92 2.67 -17.40 6.82
C MET A 92 1.56 -16.78 7.67
N LYS A 93 0.67 -17.59 8.25
CA LYS A 93 -0.36 -17.11 9.19
C LYS A 93 0.26 -16.57 10.48
N ILE A 94 1.30 -17.22 11.01
CA ILE A 94 1.95 -16.81 12.25
C ILE A 94 2.89 -15.62 12.03
N PHE A 95 3.70 -15.62 10.98
CA PHE A 95 4.79 -14.64 10.80
C PHE A 95 4.50 -13.60 9.71
N GLY A 96 3.37 -13.68 9.02
CA GLY A 96 3.00 -12.71 7.98
C GLY A 96 2.93 -11.26 8.47
N PHE A 97 2.58 -11.04 9.75
CA PHE A 97 2.55 -9.69 10.34
C PHE A 97 3.93 -9.03 10.44
N ALA A 98 5.02 -9.80 10.39
CA ALA A 98 6.38 -9.29 10.44
C ALA A 98 6.90 -8.85 9.06
N MET A 99 6.15 -9.15 7.99
CA MET A 99 6.51 -8.73 6.64
C MET A 99 6.23 -7.23 6.45
N PRO A 100 7.04 -6.52 5.65
CA PRO A 100 6.86 -5.09 5.40
C PRO A 100 5.65 -4.76 4.51
N CYS A 101 4.93 -5.79 4.04
CA CYS A 101 3.76 -5.68 3.17
C CYS A 101 2.66 -6.64 3.64
N PRO A 102 1.39 -6.42 3.22
CA PRO A 102 0.31 -7.35 3.53
C PRO A 102 0.55 -8.70 2.85
N VAL A 103 0.37 -9.76 3.65
CA VAL A 103 0.43 -11.14 3.18
C VAL A 103 -0.91 -11.81 3.43
N ARG A 104 -1.44 -12.52 2.43
CA ARG A 104 -2.62 -13.37 2.58
C ARG A 104 -2.35 -14.75 2.01
N VAL A 105 -2.82 -15.77 2.72
CA VAL A 105 -2.72 -17.17 2.32
C VAL A 105 -4.09 -17.63 1.81
N PHE A 106 -4.07 -18.44 0.76
CA PHE A 106 -5.22 -18.98 0.04
C PHE A 106 -4.99 -20.46 -0.25
N ASP A 107 -6.08 -21.21 -0.40
CA ASP A 107 -6.03 -22.62 -0.81
C ASP A 107 -5.73 -22.76 -2.31
N LEU A 108 -5.30 -23.95 -2.75
CA LEU A 108 -4.89 -24.17 -4.14
C LEU A 108 -6.00 -23.99 -5.19
N ASP A 109 -7.26 -24.16 -4.80
CA ASP A 109 -8.42 -23.90 -5.66
C ASP A 109 -8.83 -22.41 -5.67
N GLU A 110 -8.23 -21.58 -4.81
CA GLU A 110 -8.50 -20.15 -4.67
C GLU A 110 -7.50 -19.27 -5.44
N VAL A 111 -6.72 -19.80 -6.38
CA VAL A 111 -5.72 -19.03 -7.16
C VAL A 111 -6.32 -17.78 -7.82
N ASP A 112 -7.53 -17.87 -8.36
CA ASP A 112 -8.19 -16.71 -8.96
C ASP A 112 -8.67 -15.69 -7.92
N GLU A 113 -8.99 -16.11 -6.69
CA GLU A 113 -9.27 -15.18 -5.59
C GLU A 113 -8.00 -14.48 -5.12
N ALA A 114 -6.90 -15.21 -4.98
CA ALA A 114 -5.60 -14.64 -4.66
C ALA A 114 -5.19 -13.55 -5.67
N ARG A 115 -5.40 -13.80 -6.97
CA ARG A 115 -5.18 -12.81 -8.03
C ARG A 115 -6.10 -11.60 -7.91
N ARG A 116 -7.39 -11.80 -7.62
CA ARG A 116 -8.34 -10.71 -7.38
C ARG A 116 -7.89 -9.85 -6.20
N TRP A 117 -7.51 -10.48 -5.09
CA TRP A 117 -7.02 -9.77 -3.91
C TRP A 117 -5.75 -8.96 -4.16
N LEU A 118 -4.85 -9.40 -5.06
CA LEU A 118 -3.72 -8.56 -5.49
C LEU A 118 -4.19 -7.35 -6.32
N GLY A 119 -5.24 -7.51 -7.13
CA GLY A 119 -5.82 -6.44 -7.95
C GLY A 119 -6.72 -5.46 -7.19
N GLU A 120 -7.30 -5.87 -6.05
CA GLU A 120 -8.23 -5.04 -5.28
C GLU A 120 -7.54 -3.79 -4.71
N SER A 121 -8.18 -2.63 -4.85
CA SER A 121 -7.81 -1.42 -4.10
C SER A 121 -8.27 -1.64 -2.66
N LEU A 122 -7.35 -1.77 -1.70
CA LEU A 122 -7.71 -1.93 -0.28
C LEU A 122 -8.17 -0.61 0.36
N GLY A 123 -8.00 0.49 -0.37
CA GLY A 123 -8.53 1.80 -0.06
C GLY A 123 -8.54 2.72 -1.28
N SER A 124 -9.20 3.85 -1.17
CA SER A 124 -9.32 4.85 -2.24
C SER A 124 -9.28 6.27 -1.68
N ILE A 125 -8.79 7.21 -2.50
CA ILE A 125 -8.85 8.65 -2.22
C ILE A 125 -9.82 9.28 -3.21
N HIS A 126 -10.88 9.89 -2.70
CA HIS A 126 -11.86 10.62 -3.49
C HIS A 126 -11.66 12.12 -3.31
N LEU A 127 -11.41 12.82 -4.41
CA LEU A 127 -11.35 14.27 -4.44
C LEU A 127 -12.67 14.82 -4.98
N ALA A 128 -13.25 15.80 -4.32
CA ALA A 128 -14.45 16.48 -4.77
C ALA A 128 -14.35 17.99 -4.47
N GLU A 129 -14.82 18.81 -5.40
CA GLU A 129 -14.93 20.25 -5.18
C GLU A 129 -16.14 20.52 -4.30
N ALA A 130 -15.93 21.08 -3.11
CA ALA A 130 -16.98 21.39 -2.15
C ALA A 130 -17.44 22.86 -2.23
N GLY A 131 -17.02 23.58 -3.27
CA GLY A 131 -17.37 24.97 -3.56
C GLY A 131 -16.21 25.94 -3.37
N GLY A 132 -16.11 26.91 -4.28
CA GLY A 132 -15.05 27.93 -4.23
C GLY A 132 -13.65 27.30 -4.27
N ASP A 133 -12.82 27.61 -3.29
CA ASP A 133 -11.46 27.11 -3.12
C ASP A 133 -11.36 25.88 -2.19
N VAL A 134 -12.50 25.24 -1.88
CA VAL A 134 -12.57 24.08 -0.98
C VAL A 134 -12.49 22.77 -1.77
N LEU A 135 -11.45 21.99 -1.47
CA LEU A 135 -11.29 20.62 -1.94
C LEU A 135 -11.56 19.65 -0.80
N GLN A 136 -12.59 18.83 -0.97
CA GLN A 136 -12.84 17.68 -0.11
C GLN A 136 -11.97 16.52 -0.56
N VAL A 137 -11.26 15.90 0.39
CA VAL A 137 -10.46 14.71 0.21
C VAL A 137 -10.98 13.65 1.17
N GLN A 138 -11.69 12.66 0.65
CA GLN A 138 -12.17 11.52 1.43
C GLN A 138 -11.22 10.33 1.25
N MET A 139 -10.80 9.73 2.36
CA MET A 139 -9.97 8.54 2.38
C MET A 139 -10.78 7.37 2.91
N ILE A 140 -10.78 6.26 2.18
CA ILE A 140 -11.56 5.06 2.52
C ILE A 140 -10.64 3.86 2.59
N GLY A 141 -10.85 3.00 3.58
CA GLY A 141 -10.15 1.74 3.75
C GLY A 141 -8.66 1.93 4.01
N LYS A 142 -7.85 0.96 3.55
CA LYS A 142 -6.40 0.98 3.72
C LYS A 142 -5.67 1.43 2.47
N LEU A 143 -5.16 2.66 2.48
CA LEU A 143 -4.54 3.29 1.32
C LEU A 143 -3.17 2.67 0.97
N ASP A 144 -2.94 2.47 -0.33
CA ASP A 144 -1.67 2.06 -0.93
C ASP A 144 -1.05 3.20 -1.78
N SER A 145 0.14 2.98 -2.35
CA SER A 145 0.85 4.01 -3.15
C SER A 145 0.12 4.39 -4.43
N ALA A 146 -0.61 3.45 -5.05
CA ALA A 146 -1.36 3.72 -6.27
C ALA A 146 -2.56 4.65 -6.01
N ALA A 147 -3.21 4.53 -4.85
CA ALA A 147 -4.28 5.45 -4.45
C ALA A 147 -3.78 6.91 -4.34
N TYR A 148 -2.55 7.12 -3.87
CA TYR A 148 -1.91 8.43 -3.81
C TYR A 148 -1.58 9.02 -5.18
N ALA A 149 -0.93 8.25 -6.05
CA ALA A 149 -0.56 8.71 -7.40
C ALA A 149 -1.79 9.21 -8.17
N ARG A 150 -2.92 8.49 -8.08
CA ARG A 150 -4.20 8.90 -8.71
C ARG A 150 -4.79 10.17 -8.09
N ALA A 151 -4.58 10.39 -6.79
CA ALA A 151 -5.05 11.58 -6.09
C ALA A 151 -4.23 12.82 -6.46
N GLU A 152 -2.91 12.65 -6.63
CA GLU A 152 -1.98 13.71 -6.99
C GLU A 152 -2.32 14.37 -8.33
N GLU A 153 -2.60 13.57 -9.37
CA GLU A 153 -3.01 14.07 -10.69
C GLU A 153 -4.27 14.97 -10.61
N ARG A 154 -5.22 14.59 -9.75
CA ARG A 154 -6.48 15.34 -9.56
C ARG A 154 -6.29 16.58 -8.69
N LEU A 155 -5.44 16.49 -7.67
CA LEU A 155 -5.06 17.63 -6.84
C LEU A 155 -4.36 18.71 -7.67
N ASP A 156 -3.46 18.31 -8.58
CA ASP A 156 -2.75 19.22 -9.48
C ASP A 156 -3.67 19.94 -10.47
N ALA A 157 -4.72 19.27 -10.94
CA ALA A 157 -5.76 19.93 -11.73
C ALA A 157 -6.44 21.02 -10.91
N PHE A 158 -6.88 20.71 -9.68
CA PHE A 158 -7.55 21.66 -8.81
C PHE A 158 -6.66 22.85 -8.43
N ILE A 159 -5.40 22.62 -8.05
CA ILE A 159 -4.49 23.72 -7.64
C ILE A 159 -4.24 24.70 -8.79
N ARG A 160 -4.24 24.24 -10.04
CA ARG A 160 -4.07 25.13 -11.21
C ARG A 160 -5.26 26.05 -11.45
N ASP A 161 -6.46 25.58 -11.15
CA ASP A 161 -7.70 26.30 -11.42
C ASP A 161 -8.10 27.25 -10.28
N HIS A 162 -7.42 27.19 -9.12
CA HIS A 162 -7.76 27.95 -7.92
C HIS A 162 -6.58 28.74 -7.32
N ASP A 163 -6.85 30.01 -6.95
CA ASP A 163 -5.87 30.92 -6.34
C ASP A 163 -5.59 30.66 -4.84
N SER A 164 -6.45 29.90 -4.19
CA SER A 164 -6.28 29.45 -2.82
C SER A 164 -6.75 28.01 -2.70
N LEU A 165 -6.38 27.36 -1.60
CA LEU A 165 -6.73 25.98 -1.32
C LEU A 165 -7.16 25.88 0.13
N LYS A 166 -8.37 25.40 0.36
CA LYS A 166 -8.85 24.92 1.66
C LYS A 166 -9.11 23.43 1.54
N LEU A 167 -8.74 22.66 2.56
CA LEU A 167 -8.90 21.21 2.55
C LEU A 167 -9.94 20.77 3.58
N LEU A 168 -10.89 19.95 3.14
CA LEU A 168 -11.76 19.18 4.02
C LEU A 168 -11.35 17.70 3.92
N LEU A 169 -10.63 17.23 4.93
CA LEU A 169 -10.18 15.83 5.02
C LEU A 169 -11.27 15.00 5.73
N ASP A 170 -11.85 14.04 5.01
CA ASP A 170 -12.83 13.09 5.54
C ASP A 170 -12.17 11.72 5.73
N LEU A 171 -11.96 11.35 7.00
CA LEU A 171 -11.26 10.14 7.43
C LEU A 171 -12.20 9.18 8.18
N ARG A 172 -13.51 9.36 8.09
CA ARG A 172 -14.50 8.54 8.85
C ARG A 172 -14.49 7.07 8.47
N GLU A 173 -14.17 6.76 7.21
CA GLU A 173 -14.07 5.39 6.70
C GLU A 173 -12.61 4.98 6.46
N PHE A 174 -11.65 5.69 7.06
CA PHE A 174 -10.23 5.45 6.82
C PHE A 174 -9.63 4.47 7.84
N ASP A 175 -9.11 3.35 7.35
CA ASP A 175 -8.57 2.25 8.17
C ASP A 175 -7.02 2.29 8.26
N GLY A 176 -6.38 3.30 7.69
CA GLY A 176 -4.94 3.51 7.74
C GLY A 176 -4.20 3.19 6.46
N TRP A 177 -2.89 3.03 6.54
CA TRP A 177 -2.05 2.78 5.35
C TRP A 177 -1.60 1.34 5.29
N GLN A 178 -1.60 0.78 4.07
CA GLN A 178 -0.91 -0.47 3.80
C GLN A 178 0.57 -0.24 3.54
N GLY A 179 1.44 -1.01 4.21
CA GLY A 179 2.88 -1.03 3.92
C GLY A 179 3.64 0.27 4.17
N LEU A 180 3.03 1.24 4.86
CA LEU A 180 3.66 2.49 5.30
C LEU A 180 3.93 2.47 6.82
N SER A 181 4.29 1.32 7.42
CA SER A 181 4.59 1.24 8.86
C SER A 181 5.76 2.15 9.31
N ALA A 182 6.50 2.74 8.37
CA ALA A 182 7.44 3.85 8.56
C ALA A 182 6.85 5.22 8.13
N LEU A 183 5.66 5.58 8.64
CA LEU A 183 4.90 6.81 8.32
C LEU A 183 5.69 8.14 8.43
N GLY A 184 6.87 8.18 9.05
CA GLY A 184 7.69 9.39 9.18
C GLY A 184 8.44 9.81 7.91
N ASP A 185 8.89 8.87 7.09
CA ASP A 185 9.90 9.14 6.06
C ASP A 185 9.29 9.40 4.67
N HIS A 186 8.09 8.86 4.39
CA HIS A 186 7.45 9.02 3.07
C HIS A 186 6.56 10.27 2.95
N PHE A 187 5.87 10.68 4.03
CA PHE A 187 5.22 12.01 4.08
C PHE A 187 6.23 13.16 3.93
N SER A 188 7.53 12.91 4.12
CA SER A 188 8.60 13.89 3.93
C SER A 188 9.01 14.07 2.46
N LEU A 189 8.63 13.15 1.56
CA LEU A 189 8.95 13.20 0.13
C LEU A 189 7.91 13.95 -0.72
N VAL A 190 6.76 14.32 -0.16
CA VAL A 190 5.85 15.30 -0.77
C VAL A 190 6.38 16.71 -0.48
N ARG A 191 7.57 17.00 -1.00
CA ARG A 191 8.16 18.32 -1.20
C ARG A 191 8.54 18.31 -2.67
N GLU A 192 7.98 19.17 -3.52
CA GLU A 192 8.51 20.54 -3.63
C GLU A 192 7.54 21.59 -4.23
N HIS A 193 6.28 21.27 -4.60
CA HIS A 193 5.50 22.18 -5.46
C HIS A 193 4.03 22.44 -5.07
N TYR A 194 3.51 21.89 -3.97
CA TYR A 194 2.10 22.08 -3.61
C TYR A 194 1.85 23.37 -2.79
N ARG A 195 0.83 24.12 -3.19
CA ARG A 195 0.38 25.34 -2.50
C ARG A 195 -0.09 24.97 -1.08
N ILE A 196 0.50 25.58 -0.06
CA ILE A 196 0.12 25.35 1.35
C ILE A 196 -1.36 25.76 1.51
N PRO A 197 -2.23 24.89 2.02
CA PRO A 197 -3.63 25.25 2.24
C PRO A 197 -3.74 26.37 3.27
N SER A 198 -4.70 27.28 3.08
CA SER A 198 -4.97 28.36 4.04
C SER A 198 -5.76 27.85 5.24
N LYS A 199 -6.60 26.83 5.03
CA LYS A 199 -7.47 26.24 6.05
C LYS A 199 -7.61 24.74 5.86
N VAL A 200 -7.62 23.99 6.96
CA VAL A 200 -7.77 22.52 6.95
C VAL A 200 -8.78 22.09 8.01
N ALA A 201 -9.87 21.48 7.57
CA ALA A 201 -10.82 20.77 8.44
C ALA A 201 -10.53 19.27 8.35
N VAL A 202 -10.45 18.60 9.49
CA VAL A 202 -10.26 17.13 9.55
C VAL A 202 -11.44 16.53 10.29
N VAL A 203 -12.11 15.57 9.65
CA VAL A 203 -13.25 14.84 10.21
C VAL A 203 -12.85 13.38 10.35
N GLY A 204 -12.98 12.81 11.55
CA GLY A 204 -12.68 11.40 11.79
C GLY A 204 -12.47 11.08 13.27
N ASP A 205 -12.13 9.82 13.54
CA ASP A 205 -11.97 9.33 14.90
C ASP A 205 -10.72 9.89 15.64
N ALA A 206 -10.66 9.63 16.94
CA ALA A 206 -9.53 10.03 17.78
C ALA A 206 -8.21 9.30 17.45
N ALA A 207 -8.26 8.17 16.74
CA ALA A 207 -7.07 7.41 16.37
C ALA A 207 -6.22 8.19 15.34
N TRP A 208 -6.86 9.00 14.50
CA TRP A 208 -6.19 9.82 13.49
C TRP A 208 -5.68 11.18 13.99
N GLN A 209 -6.20 11.69 15.10
CA GLN A 209 -5.88 13.04 15.60
C GLN A 209 -4.37 13.27 15.81
N LYS A 210 -3.69 12.40 16.55
CA LYS A 210 -2.23 12.55 16.83
C LYS A 210 -1.37 12.45 15.59
N LEU A 211 -1.81 11.66 14.61
CA LEU A 211 -1.08 11.48 13.38
C LEU A 211 -1.31 12.65 12.42
N ALA A 212 -2.55 13.10 12.31
CA ALA A 212 -2.91 14.31 11.60
C ALA A 212 -2.18 15.54 12.18
N GLU A 213 -2.03 15.66 13.50
CA GLU A 213 -1.20 16.72 14.13
C GLU A 213 0.27 16.65 13.67
N ARG A 214 0.83 15.45 13.53
CA ARG A 214 2.20 15.25 13.02
C ARG A 214 2.35 15.58 11.53
N ILE A 215 1.35 15.28 10.72
CA ILE A 215 1.36 15.56 9.28
C ILE A 215 1.13 17.06 9.06
N LEU A 216 0.10 17.61 9.72
CA LEU A 216 -0.38 18.97 9.54
C LEU A 216 0.46 20.03 10.27
N SER A 217 1.24 19.67 11.29
CA SER A 217 2.22 20.59 11.93
C SER A 217 3.27 21.12 10.94
N ARG A 218 3.42 20.52 9.76
CA ARG A 218 4.25 21.03 8.66
C ARG A 218 3.59 22.20 7.92
N PHE A 219 2.26 22.31 7.96
CA PHE A 219 1.51 23.45 7.43
C PHE A 219 1.39 24.54 8.50
N VAL A 220 2.53 25.04 8.99
CA VAL A 220 2.66 26.01 10.09
C VAL A 220 1.81 27.29 9.91
N LYS A 221 1.30 27.55 8.69
CA LYS A 221 0.45 28.71 8.36
C LYS A 221 -1.04 28.40 8.17
N ALA A 222 -1.45 27.13 8.14
CA ALA A 222 -2.84 26.76 7.88
C ALA A 222 -3.67 26.77 9.17
N GLU A 223 -4.80 27.46 9.18
CA GLU A 223 -5.76 27.34 10.27
C GLU A 223 -6.36 25.92 10.24
N THR A 224 -6.13 25.13 11.29
CA THR A 224 -6.51 23.71 11.33
C THR A 224 -7.51 23.44 12.45
N ARG A 225 -8.57 22.70 12.14
CA ARG A 225 -9.56 22.26 13.14
C ARG A 225 -9.97 20.81 12.93
N TYR A 226 -10.14 20.12 14.05
CA TYR A 226 -10.61 18.74 14.10
C TYR A 226 -12.09 18.70 14.48
N PHE A 227 -12.79 17.76 13.88
CA PHE A 227 -14.21 17.48 14.06
C PHE A 227 -14.36 15.98 14.29
N ASP A 228 -15.31 15.61 15.15
CA ASP A 228 -15.67 14.21 15.36
C ASP A 228 -16.33 13.63 14.10
N GLU A 229 -16.45 12.31 14.01
CA GLU A 229 -17.02 11.63 12.83
C GLU A 229 -18.47 12.04 12.56
N ASP A 230 -19.22 12.37 13.61
CA ASP A 230 -20.60 12.83 13.55
C ASP A 230 -20.73 14.32 13.13
N ASP A 231 -19.63 15.10 13.22
CA ASP A 231 -19.62 16.56 13.06
C ASP A 231 -19.24 17.01 11.63
N PHE A 232 -19.46 16.18 10.62
CA PHE A 232 -19.10 16.49 9.23
C PHE A 232 -19.76 17.79 8.70
N ALA A 233 -21.00 18.05 9.12
CA ALA A 233 -21.72 19.27 8.73
C ALA A 233 -21.07 20.54 9.30
N ASP A 234 -20.62 20.48 10.55
CA ASP A 234 -19.94 21.59 11.22
C ASP A 234 -18.56 21.84 10.60
N ALA A 235 -17.86 20.78 10.20
CA ALA A 235 -16.61 20.87 9.46
C ALA A 235 -16.79 21.60 8.12
N THR A 236 -17.86 21.25 7.39
CA THR A 236 -18.21 21.86 6.11
C THR A 236 -18.58 23.35 6.25
N ALA A 237 -19.35 23.67 7.29
CA ALA A 237 -19.72 25.06 7.59
C ALA A 237 -18.52 25.91 8.02
N TRP A 238 -17.55 25.31 8.74
CA TRP A 238 -16.36 26.01 9.17
C TRP A 238 -15.34 26.19 8.05
N ILE A 239 -15.20 25.23 7.13
CA ILE A 239 -14.19 25.31 6.05
C ILE A 239 -14.57 26.32 4.95
N THR A 240 -15.86 26.57 4.76
CA THR A 240 -16.39 27.49 3.75
C THR A 240 -16.19 28.94 4.18
#